data_AF-A0A3D3TC61-F1
#
_entry.id   AF-A0A3D3TC61-F1
#
_cell.length_a   1.000
_cell.length_b   1.000
_cell.length_c   1.000
_cell.angle_alpha   90.00
_cell.angle_beta   90.00
_cell.angle_gamma   90.00
#
_symmetry.space_group_name_H-M   'P 1'
#
loop_
_entity.id
_entity.type
_entity.pdbx_description
1 polymer ?
#
loop_
_entity_poly.entity_id
_entity_poly.type
_entity_poly.pdbx_seq_one_letter_code
_entity_poly.pdbx_strand_id
1 'polypeptide(L)'
;MPVEGAYIEINKKIFLFSDNKGLVDIPDGFNPSDSVFISHLSYKKLNTTIEKLEKLSNVVVLESQMKELKEITVSNLNPKKYVEQSIKLISKNYTYSFEPPLSLHADISFSNSDDNSEIIKYKGKLKLNQTKKNIYAGKDNFTEVISENADKYIFQLKPYNFVSIIPISSHPVIKKYKNFSFHKYEYILYKNQEAVKIYFQIDRKHGGQSGYLIINSEDKGIMSLSYSINPIKDWIGEKTKKGIVKTSLLSYYVESDYEKDNSGLYSFSSGRENIKVSTKAGKDIVNTTSDSYLKKINEHIKNENLIKLEDISRKKTSP
;
A
#
# COMPACT_ATOMS: atom_id res chain seq x y z
N MET A 1 25.09 -1.06 40.81
CA MET A 1 25.70 -2.39 40.57
C MET A 1 27.02 -2.18 39.85
N PRO A 2 28.06 -2.98 40.13
CA PRO A 2 29.31 -2.90 39.38
C PRO A 2 29.06 -3.17 37.89
N VAL A 3 29.75 -2.43 37.03
CA VAL A 3 29.62 -2.55 35.56
C VAL A 3 30.87 -3.26 35.05
N GLU A 4 30.74 -4.53 34.70
CA GLU A 4 31.80 -5.33 34.07
C GLU A 4 31.93 -4.99 32.59
N GLY A 5 33.16 -5.00 32.07
CA GLY A 5 33.43 -4.81 30.64
C GLY A 5 33.14 -3.40 30.11
N ALA A 6 33.07 -2.38 30.96
CA ALA A 6 33.08 -1.00 30.52
C ALA A 6 34.43 -0.72 29.86
N TYR A 7 34.42 -0.12 28.67
CA TYR A 7 35.61 0.33 27.95
C TYR A 7 36.03 1.72 28.42
N ILE A 8 37.32 1.89 28.71
CA ILE A 8 37.93 3.14 29.16
C ILE A 8 39.08 3.46 28.21
N GLU A 9 39.03 4.64 27.62
CA GLU A 9 40.06 5.18 26.76
C GLU A 9 40.63 6.45 27.39
N ILE A 10 41.95 6.50 27.58
CA ILE A 10 42.65 7.67 28.13
C ILE A 10 43.54 8.27 27.05
N ASN A 11 43.30 9.55 26.73
CA ASN A 11 44.04 10.35 25.75
C ASN A 11 44.23 9.64 24.39
N LYS A 12 43.26 8.79 23.98
CA LYS A 12 43.28 7.97 22.74
C LYS A 12 44.46 7.01 22.59
N LYS A 13 45.20 6.74 23.68
CA LYS A 13 46.44 5.93 23.64
C LYS A 13 46.34 4.66 24.47
N ILE A 14 45.58 4.71 25.56
CA ILE A 14 45.45 3.61 26.51
C ILE A 14 44.02 3.14 26.52
N PHE A 15 43.87 1.82 26.50
CA PHE A 15 42.60 1.13 26.35
C PHE A 15 42.50 0.09 27.46
N LEU A 16 41.51 0.26 28.34
CA LEU A 16 41.28 -0.59 29.50
C LEU A 16 39.84 -1.07 29.52
N PHE A 17 39.59 -2.12 30.28
CA PHE A 17 38.25 -2.64 30.53
C PHE A 17 38.05 -2.87 32.02
N SER A 18 36.84 -2.62 32.52
CA SER A 18 36.51 -2.95 33.91
C SER A 18 36.37 -4.46 34.10
N ASP A 19 36.83 -4.95 35.26
CA ASP A 19 36.75 -6.36 35.65
C ASP A 19 35.32 -6.77 36.07
N ASN A 20 35.16 -8.02 36.50
CA ASN A 20 33.89 -8.56 37.00
C ASN A 20 33.38 -7.92 38.31
N LYS A 21 34.17 -7.05 38.95
CA LYS A 21 33.80 -6.23 40.10
C LYS A 21 33.58 -4.77 39.70
N GLY A 22 33.70 -4.43 38.41
CA GLY A 22 33.55 -3.07 37.88
C GLY A 22 34.73 -2.16 38.20
N LEU A 23 35.90 -2.72 38.54
CA LEU A 23 37.11 -1.98 38.86
C LEU A 23 38.03 -1.88 37.64
N VAL A 24 38.78 -0.79 37.57
CA VAL A 24 39.75 -0.50 36.50
C VAL A 24 41.00 0.03 37.17
N ASP A 25 42.12 -0.67 36.99
CA ASP A 25 43.42 -0.18 37.44
C ASP A 25 44.00 0.75 36.37
N ILE A 26 44.05 2.04 36.69
CA ILE A 26 44.63 3.08 35.83
C ILE A 26 46.12 3.19 36.19
N PRO A 27 47.05 3.00 35.24
CA PRO A 27 48.48 3.11 35.53
C PRO A 27 48.87 4.55 35.92
N ASP A 28 49.92 4.71 36.71
CA ASP A 28 50.40 6.05 37.11
C ASP A 28 50.96 6.86 35.91
N GLY A 29 50.97 8.19 36.04
CA GLY A 29 51.66 9.09 35.10
C GLY A 29 50.76 9.89 34.15
N PHE A 30 49.47 10.02 34.45
CA PHE A 30 48.55 10.85 33.68
C PHE A 30 48.53 12.31 34.15
N ASN A 31 48.29 13.22 33.21
CA ASN A 31 48.04 14.62 33.54
C ASN A 31 46.57 14.79 33.95
N PRO A 32 46.26 15.68 34.91
CA PRO A 32 44.88 15.96 35.31
C PRO A 32 43.96 16.38 34.14
N SER A 33 44.52 17.01 33.10
CA SER A 33 43.82 17.45 31.89
C SER A 33 43.64 16.36 30.83
N ASP A 34 44.20 15.16 31.02
CA ASP A 34 44.04 14.07 30.05
C ASP A 34 42.57 13.68 29.93
N SER A 35 42.12 13.51 28.67
CA SER A 35 40.75 13.14 28.37
C SER A 35 40.52 11.66 28.67
N VAL A 36 39.37 11.36 29.28
CA VAL A 36 38.93 10.01 29.56
C VAL A 36 37.57 9.80 28.91
N PHE A 37 37.48 8.79 28.07
CA PHE A 37 36.24 8.34 27.46
C PHE A 37 35.84 6.99 28.04
N ILE A 38 34.62 6.90 28.56
CA ILE A 38 34.07 5.67 29.14
C ILE A 38 32.82 5.28 28.34
N SER A 39 32.75 4.02 27.92
CA SER A 39 31.60 3.49 27.20
C SER A 39 31.27 2.06 27.58
N HIS A 40 29.99 1.73 27.57
CA HIS A 40 29.49 0.38 27.81
C HIS A 40 28.20 0.20 27.03
N LEU A 41 27.88 -1.03 26.60
CA LEU A 41 26.74 -1.31 25.71
C LEU A 41 25.39 -0.82 26.26
N SER A 42 25.22 -0.87 27.58
CA SER A 42 23.97 -0.53 28.29
C SER A 42 23.92 0.89 28.87
N TYR A 43 24.97 1.70 28.73
CA TYR A 43 25.10 3.01 29.38
C TYR A 43 25.51 4.11 28.41
N LYS A 44 25.15 5.36 28.71
CA LYS A 44 25.51 6.49 27.87
C LYS A 44 27.04 6.65 27.92
N LYS A 45 27.60 7.02 26.78
CA LYS A 45 29.02 7.37 26.67
C LYS A 45 29.32 8.60 27.55
N LEU A 46 30.37 8.51 28.34
CA LEU A 46 30.84 9.59 29.20
C LEU A 46 32.19 10.10 28.69
N ASN A 47 32.29 11.41 28.49
CA ASN A 47 33.55 12.11 28.23
C ASN A 47 33.90 12.95 29.45
N THR A 48 35.08 12.74 30.03
CA THR A 48 35.55 13.43 31.23
C THR A 48 37.07 13.63 31.21
N THR A 49 37.66 14.05 32.32
CA THR A 49 39.12 14.18 32.51
C THR A 49 39.55 13.47 33.79
N ILE A 50 40.86 13.18 33.93
CA ILE A 50 41.43 12.57 35.14
C ILE A 50 41.12 13.42 36.39
N GLU A 51 41.29 14.75 36.31
CA GLU A 51 41.00 15.67 37.41
C GLU A 51 39.54 15.55 37.91
N LYS A 52 38.60 15.34 36.98
CA LYS A 52 37.18 15.19 37.34
C LYS A 52 36.89 13.83 37.97
N LEU A 53 37.61 12.78 37.59
CA LEU A 53 37.47 11.44 38.17
C LEU A 53 38.00 11.39 39.60
N GLU A 54 39.14 12.02 39.88
CA GLU A 54 39.73 12.11 41.22
C GLU A 54 38.79 12.82 42.22
N LYS A 55 38.04 13.82 41.74
CA LYS A 55 37.05 14.55 42.55
C LYS A 55 35.78 13.73 42.86
N LEU A 56 35.55 12.61 42.18
CA LEU A 56 34.37 11.76 42.34
C LEU A 56 34.59 10.59 43.32
N SER A 57 35.55 10.71 44.24
CA SER A 57 35.84 9.69 45.25
C SER A 57 36.11 8.30 44.63
N ASN A 58 36.75 8.26 43.45
CA ASN A 58 37.11 7.06 42.70
C ASN A 58 35.90 6.18 42.26
N VAL A 59 34.69 6.73 42.25
CA VAL A 59 33.49 6.03 41.76
C VAL A 59 32.89 6.78 40.58
N VAL A 60 32.78 6.11 39.44
CA VAL A 60 32.11 6.63 38.26
C VAL A 60 30.71 6.02 38.16
N VAL A 61 29.69 6.88 38.17
CA VAL A 61 28.30 6.46 37.95
C VAL A 61 27.96 6.69 36.48
N LEU A 62 27.67 5.60 35.77
CA LEU A 62 27.23 5.66 34.38
C LEU A 62 25.71 5.78 34.29
N GLU A 63 25.22 6.75 33.52
CA GLU A 63 23.80 6.87 33.24
C GLU A 63 23.34 5.74 32.32
N SER A 64 22.26 5.05 32.70
CA SER A 64 21.66 4.01 31.87
C SER A 64 21.31 4.57 30.48
N GLN A 65 21.74 3.86 29.44
CA GLN A 65 21.26 4.01 28.06
C GLN A 65 20.20 2.96 27.78
N MET A 66 19.38 2.64 28.78
CA MET A 66 18.04 2.15 28.46
C MET A 66 17.38 3.22 27.61
N LYS A 67 17.43 3.03 26.28
CA LYS A 67 16.25 3.32 25.47
C LYS A 67 15.13 2.71 26.28
N GLU A 68 14.18 3.51 26.74
CA GLU A 68 12.87 2.96 27.08
C GLU A 68 12.54 2.02 25.93
N LEU A 69 12.60 0.71 26.19
CA LEU A 69 11.72 -0.18 25.48
C LEU A 69 10.38 0.43 25.82
N LYS A 70 9.82 1.19 24.87
CA LYS A 70 8.39 1.47 24.90
C LYS A 70 7.78 0.13 25.22
N GLU A 71 7.20 0.04 26.41
CA GLU A 71 6.36 -1.08 26.76
C GLU A 71 5.41 -1.22 25.57
N ILE A 72 5.60 -2.26 24.77
CA ILE A 72 4.60 -2.64 23.80
C ILE A 72 3.52 -3.22 24.69
N THR A 73 2.67 -2.35 25.22
CA THR A 73 1.40 -2.77 25.73
C THR A 73 0.73 -3.43 24.54
N VAL A 74 0.75 -4.76 24.49
CA VAL A 74 -0.13 -5.53 23.61
C VAL A 74 -1.52 -5.35 24.20
N SER A 75 -2.05 -4.13 24.05
CA SER A 75 -3.48 -3.92 24.15
C SER A 75 -4.07 -4.84 23.10
N ASN A 76 -4.86 -5.82 23.53
CA ASN A 76 -5.55 -6.72 22.63
C ASN A 76 -6.31 -5.86 21.62
N LEU A 77 -5.77 -5.75 20.41
CA LEU A 77 -6.36 -4.97 19.35
C LEU A 77 -7.74 -5.57 19.10
N ASN A 78 -8.79 -4.79 19.22
CA ASN A 78 -10.10 -5.20 18.71
C ASN A 78 -10.11 -4.93 17.20
N PRO A 79 -9.97 -5.95 16.34
CA PRO A 79 -9.71 -5.71 14.92
C PRO A 79 -10.92 -5.08 14.23
N LYS A 80 -12.13 -5.44 14.68
CA LYS A 80 -13.38 -4.84 14.20
C LYS A 80 -13.42 -3.35 14.49
N LYS A 81 -13.19 -2.94 15.75
CA LYS A 81 -13.18 -1.53 16.14
C LYS A 81 -12.10 -0.75 15.37
N TYR A 82 -10.94 -1.37 15.15
CA TYR A 82 -9.83 -0.76 14.42
C TYR A 82 -10.17 -0.51 12.94
N VAL A 83 -10.77 -1.49 12.28
CA VAL A 83 -11.27 -1.33 10.90
C VAL A 83 -12.38 -0.29 10.83
N GLU A 84 -13.31 -0.29 11.79
CA GLU A 84 -14.38 0.72 11.86
C GLU A 84 -13.85 2.15 11.97
N GLN A 85 -12.82 2.36 12.80
CA GLN A 85 -12.14 3.66 12.92
C GLN A 85 -11.46 4.05 11.61
N SER A 86 -10.74 3.12 10.98
CA SER A 86 -10.04 3.35 9.71
C SER A 86 -11.01 3.73 8.59
N ILE A 87 -12.17 3.06 8.51
CA ILE A 87 -13.22 3.36 7.53
C ILE A 87 -13.83 4.75 7.78
N LYS A 88 -14.09 5.12 9.03
CA LYS A 88 -14.60 6.48 9.36
C LYS A 88 -13.62 7.57 8.96
N LEU A 89 -12.32 7.28 8.95
CA LEU A 89 -11.28 8.24 8.58
C LEU A 89 -11.04 8.33 7.06
N ILE A 90 -11.72 7.53 6.23
CA ILE A 90 -11.50 7.54 4.77
C ILE A 90 -11.70 8.94 4.17
N SER A 91 -12.75 9.66 4.55
CA SER A 91 -13.01 11.00 4.01
C SER A 91 -11.95 12.04 4.42
N LYS A 92 -11.17 11.77 5.47
CA LYS A 92 -10.09 12.63 5.96
C LYS A 92 -8.72 12.22 5.41
N ASN A 93 -8.48 10.92 5.27
CA ASN A 93 -7.17 10.37 4.97
C ASN A 93 -6.92 10.20 3.46
N TYR A 94 -7.95 10.25 2.61
CA TYR A 94 -7.81 9.97 1.19
C TYR A 94 -8.20 11.15 0.34
N THR A 95 -7.40 11.37 -0.69
CA THR A 95 -7.79 12.23 -1.80
C THR A 95 -8.97 11.58 -2.52
N TYR A 96 -9.91 12.39 -2.99
CA TYR A 96 -10.95 11.89 -3.87
C TYR A 96 -10.27 11.19 -5.05
N SER A 97 -10.58 9.91 -5.29
CA SER A 97 -9.75 9.05 -6.16
C SER A 97 -9.77 9.45 -7.64
N PHE A 98 -10.53 10.50 -7.96
CA PHE A 98 -10.60 11.10 -9.29
C PHE A 98 -10.05 12.53 -9.30
N GLU A 99 -9.47 13.06 -8.21
CA GLU A 99 -8.83 14.37 -8.13
C GLU A 99 -7.43 14.27 -7.50
N PRO A 100 -6.39 14.89 -8.08
CA PRO A 100 -6.29 15.47 -9.43
C PRO A 100 -6.38 14.38 -10.55
N PRO A 101 -6.34 14.75 -11.86
CA PRO A 101 -6.43 13.76 -12.95
C PRO A 101 -5.43 12.62 -12.77
N LEU A 102 -5.93 11.39 -12.68
CA LEU A 102 -5.11 10.21 -12.45
C LEU A 102 -4.61 9.65 -13.78
N SER A 103 -3.29 9.63 -13.94
CA SER A 103 -2.57 8.95 -15.03
C SER A 103 -2.10 7.57 -14.55
N LEU A 104 -2.38 6.53 -15.32
CA LEU A 104 -2.04 5.14 -15.00
C LEU A 104 -1.35 4.46 -16.18
N HIS A 105 -0.31 3.68 -15.92
CA HIS A 105 0.05 2.56 -16.79
C HIS A 105 -0.97 1.44 -16.57
N ALA A 106 -1.48 0.88 -17.65
CA ALA A 106 -2.40 -0.25 -17.60
C ALA A 106 -1.92 -1.38 -18.51
N ASP A 107 -2.05 -2.60 -18.01
CA ASP A 107 -1.87 -3.85 -18.74
C ASP A 107 -3.15 -4.68 -18.50
N ILE A 108 -3.95 -4.84 -19.54
CA ILE A 108 -5.29 -5.44 -19.49
C ILE A 108 -5.35 -6.53 -20.55
N SER A 109 -5.80 -7.72 -20.16
CA SER A 109 -6.06 -8.80 -21.09
C SER A 109 -7.44 -9.40 -20.86
N PHE A 110 -8.18 -9.58 -21.95
CA PHE A 110 -9.48 -10.22 -21.98
C PHE A 110 -9.41 -11.43 -22.90
N SER A 111 -9.88 -12.56 -22.40
CA SER A 111 -9.97 -13.81 -23.16
C SER A 111 -11.34 -14.44 -22.98
N ASN A 112 -11.83 -15.04 -24.06
CA ASN A 112 -13.02 -15.87 -24.04
C ASN A 112 -12.66 -17.27 -24.56
N SER A 113 -13.39 -18.30 -24.13
CA SER A 113 -13.12 -19.69 -24.50
C SER A 113 -13.88 -20.15 -25.74
N ASP A 114 -14.56 -19.25 -26.45
CA ASP A 114 -15.19 -19.59 -27.73
C ASP A 114 -14.10 -19.72 -28.80
N ASP A 115 -14.14 -20.78 -29.60
CA ASP A 115 -13.14 -21.14 -30.61
C ASP A 115 -12.85 -20.04 -31.66
N ASN A 116 -13.67 -18.98 -31.71
CA ASN A 116 -13.54 -17.83 -32.61
C ASN A 116 -13.19 -16.50 -31.91
N SER A 117 -12.81 -16.52 -30.63
CA SER A 117 -12.63 -15.28 -29.87
C SER A 117 -11.18 -14.78 -29.85
N GLU A 118 -10.98 -13.58 -30.38
CA GLU A 118 -9.70 -12.85 -30.32
C GLU A 118 -9.39 -12.46 -28.86
N ILE A 119 -8.16 -12.75 -28.41
CA ILE A 119 -7.66 -12.20 -27.13
C ILE A 119 -7.46 -10.70 -27.31
N ILE A 120 -8.20 -9.90 -26.55
CA ILE A 120 -8.04 -8.44 -26.56
C ILE A 120 -7.02 -8.08 -25.48
N LYS A 121 -5.90 -7.45 -25.88
CA LYS A 121 -4.88 -6.94 -24.96
C LYS A 121 -4.75 -5.43 -25.11
N TYR A 122 -4.60 -4.74 -23.99
CA TYR A 122 -4.27 -3.32 -23.94
C TYR A 122 -3.08 -3.13 -23.01
N LYS A 123 -2.02 -2.48 -23.52
CA LYS A 123 -0.87 -2.06 -22.73
C LYS A 123 -0.54 -0.62 -23.09
N GLY A 124 -0.77 0.31 -22.17
CA GLY A 124 -0.65 1.74 -22.48
C GLY A 124 -0.94 2.65 -21.28
N LYS A 125 -1.17 3.94 -21.55
CA LYS A 125 -1.51 4.93 -20.52
C LYS A 125 -3.01 5.25 -20.50
N LEU A 126 -3.63 5.16 -19.32
CA LEU A 126 -5.01 5.60 -19.10
C LEU A 126 -5.03 6.94 -18.36
N LYS A 127 -5.88 7.86 -18.82
CA LYS A 127 -6.16 9.13 -18.14
C LYS A 127 -7.64 9.21 -17.79
N LEU A 128 -7.95 9.31 -16.49
CA LEU A 128 -9.33 9.45 -16.04
C LEU A 128 -9.77 10.91 -16.15
N ASN A 129 -10.84 11.19 -16.92
CA ASN A 129 -11.39 12.53 -17.07
C ASN A 129 -12.63 12.72 -16.18
N GLN A 130 -12.54 13.74 -15.35
CA GLN A 130 -13.45 14.06 -14.26
C GLN A 130 -14.84 14.51 -14.73
N THR A 131 -14.93 15.28 -15.82
CA THR A 131 -16.17 16.01 -16.16
C THR A 131 -17.25 15.11 -16.75
N LYS A 132 -16.85 14.06 -17.49
CA LYS A 132 -17.81 13.16 -18.16
C LYS A 132 -17.96 11.79 -17.48
N LYS A 133 -17.22 11.52 -16.40
CA LYS A 133 -17.06 10.17 -15.82
C LYS A 133 -16.67 9.12 -16.88
N ASN A 134 -15.96 9.55 -17.90
CA ASN A 134 -15.50 8.72 -19.00
C ASN A 134 -14.02 8.39 -18.79
N ILE A 135 -13.66 7.13 -19.05
CA ILE A 135 -12.27 6.70 -19.14
C ILE A 135 -11.79 7.09 -20.54
N TYR A 136 -10.82 8.01 -20.62
CA TYR A 136 -10.16 8.29 -21.89
C TYR A 136 -8.84 7.51 -21.88
N ALA A 137 -8.79 6.42 -22.64
CA ALA A 137 -7.52 5.77 -22.95
C ALA A 137 -6.77 6.68 -23.93
N GLY A 138 -5.60 7.17 -23.53
CA GLY A 138 -4.75 8.00 -24.37
C GLY A 138 -3.68 7.13 -25.01
N LYS A 139 -3.59 7.15 -26.34
CA LYS A 139 -2.47 6.55 -27.08
C LYS A 139 -1.21 7.31 -26.70
N ASP A 140 -0.18 6.66 -26.15
CA ASP A 140 1.14 7.27 -26.00
C ASP A 140 2.09 6.64 -26.99
N ASN A 141 2.73 7.49 -27.79
CA ASN A 141 3.68 7.04 -28.78
C ASN A 141 4.83 6.33 -28.06
N PHE A 142 5.31 5.23 -28.63
CA PHE A 142 6.56 4.52 -28.34
C PHE A 142 6.53 3.15 -27.66
N THR A 143 5.41 2.61 -27.17
CA THR A 143 5.33 1.16 -26.84
C THR A 143 3.89 0.64 -26.81
N GLU A 144 3.19 0.67 -27.94
CA GLU A 144 1.82 0.15 -28.04
C GLU A 144 1.73 -0.95 -29.11
N VAL A 145 1.32 -2.15 -28.69
CA VAL A 145 0.65 -3.11 -29.59
C VAL A 145 -0.83 -3.01 -29.25
N ILE A 146 -1.53 -2.12 -29.95
CA ILE A 146 -2.98 -2.05 -29.93
C ILE A 146 -3.46 -2.90 -31.12
N SER A 147 -4.25 -3.94 -30.87
CA SER A 147 -4.92 -4.68 -31.95
C SER A 147 -5.72 -3.68 -32.81
N GLU A 148 -5.63 -3.78 -34.15
CA GLU A 148 -6.32 -2.90 -35.10
C GLU A 148 -7.84 -2.80 -34.87
N ASN A 149 -8.42 -3.76 -34.13
CA ASN A 149 -9.83 -3.77 -33.77
C ASN A 149 -10.17 -2.99 -32.49
N ALA A 150 -9.20 -2.53 -31.69
CA ALA A 150 -9.46 -1.90 -30.39
C ALA A 150 -10.24 -0.58 -30.49
N ASP A 151 -10.05 0.19 -31.56
CA ASP A 151 -10.72 1.47 -31.80
C ASP A 151 -12.25 1.30 -32.00
N LYS A 152 -12.72 0.09 -32.34
CA LYS A 152 -14.15 -0.26 -32.43
C LYS A 152 -14.78 -0.55 -31.06
N TYR A 153 -13.96 -0.73 -30.03
CA TYR A 153 -14.41 -1.01 -28.67
C TYR A 153 -14.18 0.22 -27.81
N ILE A 154 -15.12 1.18 -27.86
CA ILE A 154 -15.38 2.02 -26.69
C ILE A 154 -15.66 1.02 -25.57
N PHE A 155 -14.75 0.88 -24.60
CA PHE A 155 -14.93 -0.02 -23.46
C PHE A 155 -16.13 0.47 -22.62
N GLN A 156 -17.35 0.21 -23.09
CA GLN A 156 -18.54 0.14 -22.26
C GLN A 156 -18.48 -1.19 -21.50
N LEU A 157 -17.43 -1.36 -20.69
CA LEU A 157 -17.32 -2.48 -19.76
C LEU A 157 -18.34 -2.26 -18.64
N LYS A 158 -19.52 -2.84 -18.78
CA LYS A 158 -20.33 -3.28 -17.64
C LYS A 158 -20.65 -4.75 -17.84
N PRO A 159 -20.48 -5.59 -16.79
CA PRO A 159 -20.62 -5.24 -15.38
C PRO A 159 -19.34 -4.82 -14.63
N TYR A 160 -18.16 -4.93 -15.25
CA TYR A 160 -16.88 -4.81 -14.54
C TYR A 160 -16.19 -3.50 -14.85
N ASN A 161 -16.45 -2.53 -13.99
CA ASN A 161 -15.78 -1.24 -14.03
C ASN A 161 -14.38 -1.46 -13.43
N PHE A 162 -13.36 -1.78 -14.22
CA PHE A 162 -12.00 -2.05 -13.70
C PHE A 162 -11.44 -0.86 -12.89
N VAL A 163 -11.94 0.36 -13.11
CA VAL A 163 -11.65 1.53 -12.27
C VAL A 163 -12.24 1.43 -10.86
N SER A 164 -13.09 0.45 -10.57
CA SER A 164 -13.67 0.22 -9.23
C SER A 164 -12.64 -0.23 -8.21
N ILE A 165 -11.49 -0.75 -8.66
CA ILE A 165 -10.34 -1.06 -7.79
C ILE A 165 -9.57 0.18 -7.33
N ILE A 166 -9.79 1.33 -7.99
CA ILE A 166 -9.07 2.58 -7.73
C ILE A 166 -9.59 3.25 -6.44
N PRO A 167 -10.87 3.63 -6.33
CA PRO A 167 -11.37 4.28 -5.13
C PRO A 167 -11.52 3.30 -3.97
N ILE A 168 -10.84 3.60 -2.85
CA ILE A 168 -10.92 2.79 -1.62
C ILE A 168 -12.37 2.56 -1.17
N SER A 169 -13.23 3.57 -1.34
CA SER A 169 -14.64 3.54 -0.97
C SER A 169 -15.49 2.58 -1.83
N SER A 170 -14.98 2.13 -2.98
CA SER A 170 -15.70 1.20 -3.83
C SER A 170 -15.63 -0.25 -3.38
N HIS A 171 -14.61 -0.61 -2.58
CA HIS A 171 -14.38 -1.99 -2.19
C HIS A 171 -15.50 -2.53 -1.29
N PRO A 172 -15.94 -3.79 -1.49
CA PRO A 172 -17.05 -4.37 -0.74
C PRO A 172 -16.83 -4.41 0.77
N VAL A 173 -15.60 -4.72 1.22
CA VAL A 173 -15.25 -4.75 2.65
C VAL A 173 -15.39 -3.39 3.31
N ILE A 174 -15.26 -2.30 2.56
CA ILE A 174 -15.47 -0.94 3.05
C ILE A 174 -16.97 -0.62 3.08
N LYS A 175 -17.69 -0.84 1.98
CA LYS A 175 -19.13 -0.55 1.87
C LYS A 175 -19.99 -1.35 2.85
N LYS A 176 -19.63 -2.62 3.08
CA LYS A 176 -20.42 -3.59 3.87
C LYS A 176 -19.67 -4.08 5.10
N TYR A 177 -18.75 -3.28 5.65
CA TYR A 177 -17.83 -3.69 6.73
C TYR A 177 -18.54 -4.34 7.93
N LYS A 178 -19.77 -3.92 8.25
CA LYS A 178 -20.57 -4.48 9.36
C LYS A 178 -20.88 -5.96 9.19
N ASN A 179 -20.89 -6.45 7.94
CA ASN A 179 -21.21 -7.83 7.61
C ASN A 179 -19.96 -8.74 7.62
N PHE A 180 -18.77 -8.15 7.76
CA PHE A 180 -17.52 -8.91 7.82
C PHE A 180 -17.13 -9.21 9.27
N SER A 181 -16.56 -10.40 9.45
CA SER A 181 -15.85 -10.79 10.66
C SER A 181 -14.36 -10.51 10.51
N PHE A 182 -13.72 -10.03 11.58
CA PHE A 182 -12.31 -9.68 11.63
C PHE A 182 -11.63 -10.48 12.74
N HIS A 183 -11.11 -11.64 12.38
CA HIS A 183 -10.75 -12.70 13.34
C HIS A 183 -9.25 -12.85 13.58
N LYS A 184 -8.41 -12.29 12.68
CA LYS A 184 -6.95 -12.39 12.76
C LYS A 184 -6.32 -11.06 12.43
N TYR A 185 -5.24 -10.72 13.14
CA TYR A 185 -4.41 -9.58 12.81
C TYR A 185 -2.93 -9.87 13.09
N GLU A 186 -2.05 -9.17 12.39
CA GLU A 186 -0.59 -9.25 12.51
C GLU A 186 -0.02 -7.82 12.49
N TYR A 187 0.85 -7.48 13.44
CA TYR A 187 1.66 -6.26 13.34
C TYR A 187 2.77 -6.51 12.34
N ILE A 188 2.93 -5.62 11.37
CA ILE A 188 3.89 -5.75 10.27
C ILE A 188 4.57 -4.42 9.98
N LEU A 189 5.70 -4.48 9.30
CA LEU A 189 6.30 -3.32 8.64
C LEU A 189 5.91 -3.37 7.15
N TYR A 190 5.14 -2.40 6.67
CA TYR A 190 4.70 -2.31 5.27
C TYR A 190 5.14 -0.99 4.66
N LYS A 191 5.89 -1.03 3.54
CA LYS A 191 6.47 0.17 2.89
C LYS A 191 7.24 1.07 3.88
N ASN A 192 8.03 0.45 4.75
CA ASN A 192 8.81 1.10 5.82
C ASN A 192 7.97 1.84 6.88
N GLN A 193 6.68 1.51 7.01
CA GLN A 193 5.79 2.07 8.03
C GLN A 193 5.22 0.97 8.91
N GLU A 194 5.08 1.25 10.20
CA GLU A 194 4.40 0.35 11.12
C GLU A 194 2.92 0.24 10.72
N ALA A 195 2.44 -0.99 10.55
CA ALA A 195 1.08 -1.25 10.12
C ALA A 195 0.50 -2.49 10.81
N VAL A 196 -0.82 -2.61 10.73
CA VAL A 196 -1.57 -3.78 11.16
C VAL A 196 -2.23 -4.41 9.95
N LYS A 197 -1.89 -5.67 9.67
CA LYS A 197 -2.58 -6.51 8.69
C LYS A 197 -3.78 -7.16 9.37
N ILE A 198 -5.00 -6.85 8.93
CA ILE A 198 -6.23 -7.40 9.51
C ILE A 198 -6.95 -8.24 8.46
N TYR A 199 -7.20 -9.50 8.78
CA TYR A 199 -7.92 -10.43 7.91
C TYR A 199 -9.43 -10.30 8.12
N PHE A 200 -10.18 -10.38 7.02
CA PHE A 200 -11.64 -10.29 7.04
C PHE A 200 -12.29 -11.42 6.26
N GLN A 201 -13.49 -11.81 6.68
CA GLN A 201 -14.32 -12.78 5.95
C GLN A 201 -15.81 -12.56 6.19
N ILE A 202 -16.62 -12.85 5.17
CA ILE A 202 -18.08 -12.97 5.27
C ILE A 202 -18.49 -14.40 4.83
N ASP A 203 -19.54 -14.93 5.48
CA ASP A 203 -19.96 -16.33 5.36
C ASP A 203 -20.17 -16.81 3.90
N ARG A 204 -19.89 -18.10 3.67
CA ARG A 204 -19.84 -18.78 2.37
C ARG A 204 -21.21 -19.01 1.73
N LYS A 205 -22.31 -18.98 2.50
CA LYS A 205 -23.67 -19.32 2.02
C LYS A 205 -24.12 -18.53 0.78
N HIS A 206 -23.53 -17.36 0.49
CA HIS A 206 -23.85 -16.55 -0.69
C HIS A 206 -22.61 -16.06 -1.45
N GLY A 207 -21.61 -16.93 -1.64
CA GLY A 207 -20.41 -16.54 -2.38
C GLY A 207 -19.41 -15.76 -1.54
N GLY A 208 -19.22 -16.21 -0.29
CA GLY A 208 -18.44 -15.50 0.74
C GLY A 208 -17.14 -14.88 0.24
N GLN A 209 -16.78 -13.74 0.82
CA GLN A 209 -15.59 -12.97 0.46
C GLN A 209 -14.59 -13.04 1.61
N SER A 210 -13.31 -13.19 1.29
CA SER A 210 -12.23 -13.20 2.28
C SER A 210 -11.01 -12.45 1.78
N GLY A 211 -10.24 -11.88 2.70
CA GLY A 211 -9.12 -11.03 2.34
C GLY A 211 -8.42 -10.42 3.55
N TYR A 212 -7.61 -9.40 3.30
CA TYR A 212 -6.99 -8.60 4.34
C TYR A 212 -6.88 -7.13 3.97
N LEU A 213 -6.77 -6.29 4.99
CA LEU A 213 -6.46 -4.87 4.94
C LEU A 213 -5.09 -4.69 5.58
N ILE A 214 -4.23 -3.85 5.02
CA ILE A 214 -3.03 -3.35 5.72
C ILE A 214 -3.28 -1.92 6.09
N ILE A 215 -3.24 -1.62 7.39
CA ILE A 215 -3.64 -0.33 7.94
C ILE A 215 -2.48 0.29 8.71
N ASN A 216 -2.07 1.49 8.33
CA ASN A 216 -1.01 2.25 9.00
C ASN A 216 -1.34 2.44 10.50
N SER A 217 -0.36 2.22 11.36
CA SER A 217 -0.53 2.26 12.81
C SER A 217 -0.68 3.68 13.38
N GLU A 218 -0.10 4.68 12.72
CA GLU A 218 -0.09 6.08 13.13
C GLU A 218 -1.41 6.78 12.78
N ASP A 219 -1.81 6.77 11.51
CA ASP A 219 -2.93 7.57 10.99
C ASP A 219 -4.18 6.75 10.63
N LYS A 220 -4.13 5.43 10.75
CA LYS A 220 -5.20 4.48 10.40
C LYS A 220 -5.60 4.51 8.92
N GLY A 221 -4.75 5.01 8.03
CA GLY A 221 -4.90 4.87 6.59
C GLY A 221 -4.77 3.42 6.14
N ILE A 222 -5.62 2.97 5.23
CA ILE A 222 -5.56 1.64 4.62
C ILE A 222 -4.57 1.71 3.46
N MET A 223 -3.38 1.18 3.68
CA MET A 223 -2.28 1.20 2.72
C MET A 223 -2.42 0.14 1.63
N SER A 224 -3.13 -0.95 1.93
CA SER A 224 -3.35 -2.05 1.00
C SER A 224 -4.63 -2.81 1.32
N LEU A 225 -5.21 -3.42 0.31
CA LEU A 225 -6.43 -4.21 0.41
C LEU A 225 -6.34 -5.35 -0.61
N SER A 226 -6.53 -6.58 -0.14
CA SER A 226 -6.53 -7.78 -1.00
C SER A 226 -7.70 -8.67 -0.64
N TYR A 227 -8.46 -9.17 -1.61
CA TYR A 227 -9.56 -10.11 -1.36
C TYR A 227 -9.91 -10.97 -2.56
N SER A 228 -10.58 -12.07 -2.26
CA SER A 228 -11.23 -12.93 -3.23
C SER A 228 -12.70 -13.14 -2.89
N ILE A 229 -13.50 -13.44 -3.91
CA ILE A 229 -14.89 -13.87 -3.76
C ILE A 229 -14.95 -15.35 -4.17
N ASN A 230 -15.57 -16.16 -3.32
CA ASN A 230 -15.77 -17.57 -3.63
C ASN A 230 -16.66 -17.74 -4.87
N PRO A 231 -16.56 -18.86 -5.60
CA PRO A 231 -17.39 -19.10 -6.77
C PRO A 231 -18.89 -18.96 -6.45
N ILE A 232 -19.62 -18.30 -7.35
CA ILE A 232 -21.07 -18.08 -7.23
C ILE A 232 -21.74 -18.63 -8.47
N LYS A 233 -22.51 -19.69 -8.29
CA LYS A 233 -23.32 -20.27 -9.37
C LYS A 233 -24.51 -19.35 -9.66
N ASP A 234 -24.82 -19.18 -10.95
CA ASP A 234 -25.97 -18.39 -11.42
C ASP A 234 -25.99 -16.97 -10.81
N TRP A 235 -24.80 -16.38 -10.64
CA TRP A 235 -24.58 -15.08 -10.01
C TRP A 235 -25.41 -13.96 -10.65
N ILE A 236 -25.50 -13.95 -11.98
CA ILE A 236 -26.32 -13.01 -12.75
C ILE A 236 -27.20 -13.81 -13.71
N GLY A 237 -28.50 -13.52 -13.71
CA GLY A 237 -29.45 -14.05 -14.68
C GLY A 237 -30.03 -12.91 -15.52
N GLU A 238 -29.91 -13.00 -16.84
CA GLU A 238 -30.45 -12.01 -17.77
C GLU A 238 -31.40 -12.67 -18.77
N LYS A 239 -32.57 -12.07 -18.99
CA LYS A 239 -33.52 -12.52 -20.00
C LYS A 239 -33.16 -11.89 -21.33
N THR A 240 -32.74 -12.71 -22.28
CA THR A 240 -32.43 -12.27 -23.65
C THR A 240 -33.51 -12.75 -24.63
N LYS A 241 -33.48 -12.26 -25.87
CA LYS A 241 -34.36 -12.73 -26.95
C LYS A 241 -34.22 -14.25 -27.23
N LYS A 242 -33.07 -14.85 -26.89
CA LYS A 242 -32.76 -16.27 -27.11
C LYS A 242 -33.02 -17.15 -25.87
N GLY A 243 -33.50 -16.57 -24.76
CA GLY A 243 -33.76 -17.27 -23.51
C GLY A 243 -33.02 -16.67 -22.31
N ILE A 244 -33.02 -17.39 -21.20
CA ILE A 244 -32.31 -16.98 -19.97
C ILE A 244 -30.83 -17.30 -20.12
N VAL A 245 -30.00 -16.27 -20.00
CA VAL A 245 -28.55 -16.37 -19.91
C VAL A 245 -28.17 -16.32 -18.44
N LYS A 246 -27.40 -17.31 -17.97
CA LYS A 246 -26.91 -17.38 -16.59
C LYS A 246 -25.40 -17.24 -16.56
N THR A 247 -24.91 -16.30 -15.79
CA THR A 247 -23.48 -16.06 -15.58
C THR A 247 -23.11 -16.51 -14.17
N SER A 248 -22.17 -17.44 -14.06
CA SER A 248 -21.57 -17.87 -12.80
C SER A 248 -20.22 -17.19 -12.60
N LEU A 249 -19.93 -16.74 -11.38
CA LEU A 249 -18.59 -16.31 -10.98
C LEU A 249 -17.76 -17.55 -10.65
N LEU A 250 -16.67 -17.78 -11.39
CA LEU A 250 -15.76 -18.88 -11.13
C LEU A 250 -14.61 -18.48 -10.23
N SER A 251 -14.05 -17.29 -10.43
CA SER A 251 -13.06 -16.70 -9.53
C SER A 251 -13.13 -15.18 -9.61
N TYR A 252 -12.85 -14.53 -8.49
CA TYR A 252 -12.64 -13.09 -8.44
C TYR A 252 -11.56 -12.80 -7.42
N TYR A 253 -10.61 -11.97 -7.81
CA TYR A 253 -9.52 -11.53 -6.96
C TYR A 253 -9.20 -10.08 -7.24
N VAL A 254 -8.99 -9.31 -6.18
CA VAL A 254 -8.57 -7.91 -6.24
C VAL A 254 -7.45 -7.68 -5.25
N GLU A 255 -6.47 -6.90 -5.69
CA GLU A 255 -5.47 -6.27 -4.83
C GLU A 255 -5.37 -4.79 -5.21
N SER A 256 -5.35 -3.91 -4.21
CA SER A 256 -5.20 -2.47 -4.39
C SER A 256 -4.27 -1.92 -3.32
N ASP A 257 -3.35 -1.07 -3.76
CA ASP A 257 -2.34 -0.41 -2.95
C ASP A 257 -2.54 1.11 -2.99
N TYR A 258 -2.29 1.73 -1.85
CA TYR A 258 -2.42 3.16 -1.64
C TYR A 258 -1.12 3.72 -1.06
N GLU A 259 -0.81 4.97 -1.40
CA GLU A 259 0.35 5.68 -0.88
C GLU A 259 0.03 7.16 -0.67
N LYS A 260 0.70 7.78 0.30
CA LYS A 260 0.55 9.21 0.53
C LYS A 260 1.11 9.99 -0.65
N ASP A 261 0.34 10.96 -1.13
CA ASP A 261 0.82 11.98 -2.05
C ASP A 261 1.54 13.11 -1.30
N ASN A 262 1.97 14.14 -2.04
CA ASN A 262 2.67 15.29 -1.47
C ASN A 262 1.81 16.12 -0.50
N SER A 263 0.49 15.93 -0.48
CA SER A 263 -0.43 16.56 0.49
C SER A 263 -0.57 15.75 1.78
N GLY A 264 0.09 14.58 1.87
CA GLY A 264 0.00 13.66 3.01
C GLY A 264 -1.27 12.79 3.00
N LEU A 265 -2.09 12.87 1.95
CA LEU A 265 -3.30 12.07 1.77
C LEU A 265 -3.03 10.83 0.94
N TYR A 266 -3.69 9.72 1.27
CA TYR A 266 -3.57 8.47 0.53
C TYR A 266 -4.29 8.56 -0.82
N SER A 267 -3.58 8.14 -1.87
CA SER A 267 -4.11 7.99 -3.23
C SER A 267 -3.77 6.61 -3.78
N PHE A 268 -4.51 6.15 -4.77
CA PHE A 268 -4.26 4.87 -5.43
C PHE A 268 -2.85 4.84 -6.05
N SER A 269 -2.07 3.81 -5.76
CA SER A 269 -0.73 3.61 -6.32
C SER A 269 -0.71 2.50 -7.35
N SER A 270 -1.31 1.35 -7.05
CA SER A 270 -1.36 0.19 -7.95
C SER A 270 -2.52 -0.71 -7.62
N GLY A 271 -2.94 -1.54 -8.57
CA GLY A 271 -3.91 -2.57 -8.31
C GLY A 271 -3.94 -3.64 -9.38
N ARG A 272 -4.47 -4.79 -9.01
CA ARG A 272 -4.71 -5.95 -9.86
C ARG A 272 -6.13 -6.44 -9.67
N GLU A 273 -6.80 -6.76 -10.76
CA GLU A 273 -8.09 -7.44 -10.77
C GLU A 273 -7.99 -8.67 -11.67
N ASN A 274 -8.43 -9.82 -11.17
CA ASN A 274 -8.68 -11.00 -11.98
C ASN A 274 -10.14 -11.43 -11.76
N ILE A 275 -10.86 -11.63 -12.86
CA ILE A 275 -12.19 -12.21 -12.81
C ILE A 275 -12.33 -13.30 -13.87
N LYS A 276 -12.90 -14.43 -13.46
CA LYS A 276 -13.29 -15.51 -14.35
C LYS A 276 -14.77 -15.78 -14.19
N VAL A 277 -15.50 -15.77 -15.29
CA VAL A 277 -16.94 -16.06 -15.33
C VAL A 277 -17.25 -17.15 -16.33
N SER A 278 -18.35 -17.87 -16.09
CA SER A 278 -18.90 -18.85 -17.02
C SER A 278 -20.34 -18.47 -17.34
N THR A 279 -20.59 -18.17 -18.60
CA THR A 279 -21.89 -17.77 -19.11
C THR A 279 -22.52 -18.94 -19.85
N LYS A 280 -23.73 -19.32 -19.45
CA LYS A 280 -24.51 -20.39 -20.06
C LYS A 280 -25.75 -19.84 -20.75
N ALA A 281 -25.90 -20.14 -22.03
CA ALA A 281 -27.08 -19.85 -22.83
C ALA A 281 -27.55 -21.13 -23.52
N GLY A 282 -28.62 -21.75 -23.03
CA GLY A 282 -29.04 -23.06 -23.52
C GLY A 282 -27.99 -24.16 -23.24
N LYS A 283 -27.43 -24.76 -24.30
CA LYS A 283 -26.35 -25.76 -24.22
C LYS A 283 -24.95 -25.14 -24.28
N ASP A 284 -24.85 -23.91 -24.74
CA ASP A 284 -23.56 -23.25 -24.97
C ASP A 284 -23.02 -22.71 -23.64
N ILE A 285 -21.72 -22.94 -23.41
CA ILE A 285 -21.00 -22.48 -22.22
C ILE A 285 -19.77 -21.73 -22.69
N VAL A 286 -19.68 -20.49 -22.22
CA VAL A 286 -18.67 -19.52 -22.61
C VAL A 286 -17.91 -19.10 -21.36
N ASN A 287 -16.60 -19.31 -21.30
CA ASN A 287 -15.78 -18.89 -20.16
C ASN A 287 -14.98 -17.65 -20.51
N THR A 288 -15.16 -16.60 -19.73
CA THR A 288 -14.48 -15.32 -19.92
C THR A 288 -13.54 -15.07 -18.76
N THR A 289 -12.30 -14.68 -19.08
CA THR A 289 -11.31 -14.22 -18.10
C THR A 289 -10.89 -12.80 -18.42
N SER A 290 -10.92 -11.92 -17.43
CA SER A 290 -10.37 -10.57 -17.51
C SER A 290 -9.32 -10.40 -16.43
N ASP A 291 -8.12 -10.03 -16.86
CA ASP A 291 -6.99 -9.66 -16.03
C ASP A 291 -6.68 -8.18 -16.26
N SER A 292 -6.48 -7.44 -15.18
CA SER A 292 -6.18 -6.01 -15.24
C SER A 292 -5.11 -5.67 -14.21
N TYR A 293 -4.09 -4.95 -14.64
CA TYR A 293 -3.02 -4.42 -13.81
C TYR A 293 -2.93 -2.92 -14.05
N LEU A 294 -3.02 -2.14 -12.99
CA LEU A 294 -2.94 -0.69 -13.03
C LEU A 294 -1.80 -0.21 -12.13
N LYS A 295 -1.01 0.75 -12.62
CA LYS A 295 0.04 1.42 -11.84
C LYS A 295 -0.01 2.92 -12.07
N LYS A 296 -0.07 3.72 -11.01
CA LYS A 296 -0.03 5.17 -11.09
C LYS A 296 1.29 5.66 -11.69
N ILE A 297 1.17 6.64 -12.58
CA ILE A 297 2.30 7.36 -13.15
C ILE A 297 2.52 8.60 -12.29
N ASN A 298 3.68 8.67 -11.65
CA ASN A 298 4.12 9.92 -11.03
C ASN A 298 4.74 10.78 -12.12
N GLU A 299 3.90 11.54 -12.83
CA GLU A 299 4.40 12.60 -13.70
C GLU A 299 5.08 13.64 -12.81
N HIS A 300 6.41 13.60 -12.72
CA HIS A 300 7.15 14.82 -12.42
C HIS A 300 6.80 15.80 -13.54
N ILE A 301 5.90 16.73 -13.26
CA ILE A 301 5.52 17.79 -14.20
C ILE A 301 6.78 18.62 -14.48
N LYS A 302 7.54 18.27 -15.52
CA LYS A 302 8.27 19.27 -16.29
C LYS A 302 7.23 19.96 -17.15
N ASN A 303 6.83 21.12 -16.69
CA ASN A 303 5.79 21.98 -17.26
C ASN A 303 6.31 22.69 -18.53
N GLU A 304 6.78 21.93 -19.51
CA GLU A 304 7.24 22.47 -20.79
C GLU A 304 6.52 21.71 -21.91
N ASN A 305 5.64 22.39 -22.63
CA ASN A 305 4.90 21.96 -23.84
C ASN A 305 3.44 21.50 -23.71
N LEU A 306 2.65 22.11 -22.81
CA LEU A 306 1.22 22.29 -23.10
C LEU A 306 1.07 23.46 -24.08
N ILE A 307 1.32 23.22 -25.37
CA ILE A 307 0.94 24.14 -26.43
C ILE A 307 -0.59 24.19 -26.47
N LYS A 308 -1.13 25.40 -26.26
CA LYS A 308 -2.55 25.73 -26.36
C LYS A 308 -3.12 25.25 -27.69
N LEU A 309 -4.03 24.28 -27.64
CA LEU A 309 -5.00 24.02 -28.72
C LEU A 309 -6.32 24.75 -28.38
N GLU A 310 -6.23 26.07 -28.29
CA GLU A 310 -7.39 26.96 -28.34
C GLU A 310 -7.08 27.99 -29.45
N ASP A 311 -7.42 27.66 -30.71
CA ASP A 311 -7.80 28.60 -31.79
C ASP A 311 -7.66 27.99 -33.20
N ILE A 312 -8.34 26.87 -33.50
CA ILE A 312 -8.52 26.43 -34.91
C ILE A 312 -10.00 26.27 -35.31
N SER A 313 -10.97 26.49 -34.42
CA SER A 313 -12.40 26.35 -34.77
C SER A 313 -13.13 27.66 -35.10
N ARG A 314 -12.43 28.79 -35.28
CA ARG A 314 -13.05 30.08 -35.64
C ARG A 314 -12.32 30.79 -36.78
N LYS A 315 -12.32 30.19 -37.97
CA LYS A 315 -12.19 30.90 -39.25
C LYS A 315 -12.45 29.93 -40.40
N LYS A 316 -13.72 29.66 -40.69
CA LYS A 316 -14.24 29.30 -42.02
C LYS A 316 -15.76 29.15 -41.98
N THR A 317 -16.44 30.25 -41.67
CA THR A 317 -17.82 30.49 -42.13
C THR A 317 -18.05 31.99 -42.10
N SER A 318 -17.90 32.63 -43.25
CA SER A 318 -18.76 33.73 -43.71
C SER A 318 -18.65 33.79 -45.24
N PRO A 319 -19.73 34.19 -45.94
CA PRO A 319 -19.99 33.91 -47.37
C PRO A 319 -18.97 34.49 -48.35
#